data_AF-A0A973H013-F1
#
_entry.id   AF-A0A973H013-F1
#
_cell.length_a   1.000
_cell.length_b   1.000
_cell.length_c   1.000
_cell.angle_alpha   90.00
_cell.angle_beta   90.00
_cell.angle_gamma   90.00
#
_symmetry.space_group_name_H-M   'P 1'
#
loop_
_entity.id
_entity.type
_entity.pdbx_description
1 polymer ?
#
loop_
_entity_poly.entity_id
_entity_poly.type
_entity_poly.pdbx_seq_one_letter_code
_entity_poly.pdbx_strand_id
1 'polypeptide(L)'
;MRIAESSWVWQRYGVSIADRSYTHGVTVHGRSSVTIDLNRACMSYDASVGVDDMTLGLGKMYFSVYADGVQLWKSGMVQGGDAAIPVHVDLTGRKTVRLVVEPHSEYDDLLLADWAESKFRCA
;
A
#
# COMPACT_ATOMS: atom_id res chain seq x y z
N MET A 1 13.14 0.03 5.68
CA MET A 1 12.11 -0.99 5.94
C MET A 1 12.61 -1.92 7.03
N ARG A 2 11.78 -2.24 8.00
CA ARG A 2 12.12 -3.22 9.04
C ARG A 2 11.85 -4.63 8.53
N ILE A 3 12.88 -5.28 8.01
CA ILE A 3 12.75 -6.58 7.32
C ILE A 3 12.12 -7.64 8.25
N ALA A 4 12.53 -7.70 9.52
CA ALA A 4 12.02 -8.68 10.47
C ALA A 4 10.59 -8.42 10.96
N GLU A 5 10.07 -7.20 10.82
CA GLU A 5 8.73 -6.79 11.28
C GLU A 5 7.73 -6.62 10.13
N SER A 6 8.19 -6.76 8.88
CA SER A 6 7.38 -6.55 7.69
C SER A 6 7.03 -7.87 7.02
N SER A 7 5.84 -7.94 6.45
CA SER A 7 5.45 -9.03 5.54
C SER A 7 6.23 -8.96 4.22
N TRP A 8 5.97 -9.94 3.34
CA TRP A 8 6.54 -9.96 2.00
C TRP A 8 6.21 -8.70 1.21
N VAL A 9 7.21 -8.24 0.45
CA VAL A 9 7.21 -7.00 -0.33
C VAL A 9 7.92 -7.26 -1.65
N TRP A 10 7.25 -6.97 -2.76
CA TRP A 10 7.86 -6.97 -4.08
C TRP A 10 7.90 -5.56 -4.65
N GLN A 11 9.03 -4.88 -4.48
CA GLN A 11 9.29 -3.63 -5.17
C GLN A 11 9.54 -3.92 -6.66
N ARG A 12 8.72 -3.33 -7.53
CA ARG A 12 8.79 -3.59 -8.97
C ARG A 12 8.40 -2.37 -9.81
N TYR A 13 8.77 -2.44 -11.08
CA TYR A 13 8.31 -1.52 -12.12
C TYR A 13 7.10 -2.14 -12.85
N GLY A 14 6.26 -1.29 -13.43
CA GLY A 14 5.10 -1.75 -14.21
C GLY A 14 4.06 -2.48 -13.36
N VAL A 15 3.66 -1.86 -12.25
CA VAL A 15 2.48 -2.30 -11.48
C VAL A 15 1.21 -1.87 -12.21
N SER A 16 0.10 -2.58 -12.03
CA SER A 16 -1.13 -2.29 -12.76
C SER A 16 -2.38 -2.57 -11.93
N ILE A 17 -3.29 -1.61 -11.94
CA ILE A 17 -4.56 -1.64 -11.21
C ILE A 17 -5.66 -1.19 -12.17
N ALA A 18 -6.66 -2.04 -12.38
CA ALA A 18 -7.81 -1.77 -13.26
C ALA A 18 -7.37 -1.36 -14.68
N ASP A 19 -6.48 -2.16 -15.26
CA ASP A 19 -5.90 -1.99 -16.60
C ASP A 19 -5.06 -0.72 -16.77
N ARG A 20 -4.80 0.03 -15.68
CA ARG A 20 -3.94 1.20 -15.67
C ARG A 20 -2.55 0.84 -15.16
N SER A 21 -1.55 0.98 -16.02
CA SER A 21 -0.14 0.81 -15.64
C SER A 21 0.43 2.03 -14.91
N TYR A 22 1.28 1.76 -13.94
CA TYR A 22 2.08 2.73 -13.21
C TYR A 22 3.56 2.39 -13.33
N THR A 23 4.41 3.41 -13.28
CA THR A 23 5.84 3.22 -13.60
C THR A 23 6.55 2.39 -12.54
N HIS A 24 6.23 2.63 -11.27
CA HIS A 24 6.81 1.95 -10.13
C HIS A 24 5.76 1.75 -9.04
N GLY A 25 6.06 0.82 -8.14
CA GLY A 25 5.24 0.59 -6.96
C GLY A 25 5.76 -0.57 -6.14
N VAL A 26 4.91 -1.02 -5.23
CA VAL A 26 5.16 -2.17 -4.38
C VAL A 26 3.94 -3.07 -4.43
N THR A 27 4.16 -4.33 -4.76
CA THR A 27 3.14 -5.38 -4.68
C THR A 27 3.31 -6.15 -3.36
N VAL A 28 2.20 -6.48 -2.71
CA VAL A 28 2.12 -7.25 -1.46
C VAL A 28 0.99 -8.28 -1.55
N HIS A 29 0.93 -9.20 -0.59
CA HIS A 29 -0.23 -10.08 -0.42
C HIS A 29 -1.44 -9.34 0.16
N GLY A 30 -2.65 -9.91 0.00
CA GLY A 30 -3.91 -9.36 0.50
C GLY A 30 -3.91 -9.11 2.01
N ARG A 31 -3.18 -9.92 2.79
CA ARG A 31 -2.76 -9.57 4.14
C ARG A 31 -1.32 -9.12 4.15
N SER A 32 -1.12 -7.86 4.50
CA SER A 32 0.21 -7.26 4.52
C SER A 32 0.33 -6.19 5.60
N SER A 33 1.52 -6.09 6.19
CA SER A 33 1.91 -5.04 7.11
C SER A 33 3.39 -4.74 6.91
N VAL A 34 3.71 -3.57 6.36
CA VAL A 34 5.06 -3.15 6.01
C VAL A 34 5.44 -1.91 6.81
N THR A 35 6.44 -2.01 7.68
CA THR A 35 6.90 -0.90 8.53
C THR A 35 8.18 -0.28 7.99
N ILE A 36 8.17 1.04 7.85
CA ILE A 36 9.23 1.86 7.26
C ILE A 36 9.64 2.93 8.28
N ASP A 37 10.89 2.90 8.71
CA ASP A 37 11.51 4.02 9.42
C ASP A 37 11.88 5.12 8.41
N LEU A 38 11.41 6.34 8.64
CA LEU A 38 11.63 7.46 7.72
C LEU A 38 13.09 7.92 7.72
N ASN A 39 13.80 7.79 8.84
CA ASN A 39 15.23 8.13 9.01
C ASN A 39 15.65 9.56 8.61
N ARG A 40 14.68 10.43 8.29
CA ARG A 40 14.82 11.85 7.98
C ARG A 40 13.46 12.53 8.10
N ALA A 41 13.42 13.86 8.02
CA ALA A 41 12.18 14.60 8.00
C ALA A 41 11.46 14.41 6.66
N CYS A 42 10.26 13.83 6.70
CA CYS A 42 9.38 13.69 5.55
C CYS A 42 8.09 14.48 5.77
N MET A 43 7.61 15.11 4.71
CA MET A 43 6.40 15.95 4.72
C MET A 43 5.17 15.15 4.35
N SER A 44 5.28 14.21 3.41
CA SER A 44 4.13 13.42 2.97
C SER A 44 4.50 12.03 2.48
N TYR A 45 3.50 11.16 2.49
CA TYR A 45 3.48 9.93 1.71
C TYR A 45 2.33 9.98 0.70
N ASP A 46 2.66 9.69 -0.55
CA ASP A 46 1.73 9.65 -1.69
C ASP A 46 1.77 8.26 -2.32
N ALA A 47 0.61 7.73 -2.72
CA ALA A 47 0.48 6.50 -3.49
C ALA A 47 -0.87 6.44 -4.22
N SER A 48 -1.08 5.42 -5.05
CA SER A 48 -2.39 4.96 -5.50
C SER A 48 -2.53 3.49 -5.13
N VAL A 49 -3.59 3.11 -4.42
CA VAL A 49 -3.78 1.74 -3.94
C VAL A 49 -4.89 1.02 -4.68
N GLY A 50 -4.74 -0.28 -4.85
CA GLY A 50 -5.75 -1.13 -5.42
C GLY A 50 -5.32 -2.59 -5.50
N VAL A 51 -6.22 -3.42 -6.01
CA VAL A 51 -5.93 -4.83 -6.27
C VAL A 51 -5.09 -4.93 -7.56
N ASP A 52 -4.00 -5.68 -7.53
CA ASP A 52 -3.10 -5.86 -8.67
C ASP A 52 -3.78 -6.70 -9.77
N ASP A 53 -3.66 -6.31 -11.04
CA ASP A 53 -4.29 -7.00 -12.18
C ASP A 53 -3.78 -8.44 -12.40
N MET A 54 -2.65 -8.84 -11.82
CA MET A 54 -2.22 -10.25 -11.72
C MET A 54 -3.25 -11.13 -11.00
N THR A 55 -4.13 -10.52 -10.23
CA THR A 55 -5.25 -11.16 -9.54
C THR A 55 -6.44 -11.45 -10.46
N LEU A 56 -6.38 -11.05 -11.74
CA LEU A 56 -7.41 -11.29 -12.76
C LEU A 56 -8.81 -10.79 -12.33
N GLY A 57 -8.85 -9.63 -11.67
CA GLY A 57 -10.10 -9.00 -11.20
C GLY A 57 -10.74 -9.65 -9.97
N LEU A 58 -10.06 -10.60 -9.32
CA LEU A 58 -10.52 -11.17 -8.06
C LEU A 58 -10.07 -10.31 -6.87
N GLY A 59 -10.66 -10.55 -5.70
CA GLY A 59 -10.15 -9.99 -4.45
C GLY A 59 -10.88 -8.78 -3.91
N LYS A 60 -10.97 -8.74 -2.59
CA LYS A 60 -11.55 -7.62 -1.83
C LYS A 60 -10.66 -7.30 -0.65
N MET A 61 -10.23 -6.04 -0.56
CA MET A 61 -9.20 -5.63 0.40
C MET A 61 -9.50 -4.23 0.96
N TYR A 62 -8.95 -3.95 2.13
CA TYR A 62 -8.93 -2.64 2.76
C TYR A 62 -7.49 -2.19 2.93
N PHE A 63 -7.23 -0.93 2.66
CA PHE A 63 -5.91 -0.32 2.75
C PHE A 63 -5.87 0.66 3.90
N SER A 64 -4.73 0.76 4.57
CA SER A 64 -4.53 1.72 5.65
C SER A 64 -3.10 2.19 5.74
N VAL A 65 -2.93 3.46 6.09
CA VAL A 65 -1.62 4.04 6.40
C VAL A 65 -1.62 4.49 7.86
N TYR A 66 -0.66 3.98 8.61
CA TYR A 66 -0.40 4.40 9.98
C TYR A 66 0.91 5.18 10.04
N ALA A 67 1.01 6.17 10.90
CA ALA A 67 2.26 6.80 11.27
C ALA A 67 2.41 6.83 12.79
N ASP A 68 3.54 6.33 13.29
CA ASP A 68 3.82 6.21 14.73
C ASP A 68 2.67 5.55 15.53
N GLY A 69 2.08 4.51 14.93
CA GLY A 69 0.97 3.76 15.52
C GLY A 69 -0.42 4.38 15.32
N VAL A 70 -0.52 5.61 14.83
CA VAL A 70 -1.80 6.30 14.58
C VAL A 70 -2.25 6.09 13.14
N GLN A 71 -3.50 5.65 12.93
CA GLN A 71 -4.08 5.54 11.58
C GLN A 71 -4.35 6.94 11.02
N LEU A 72 -3.67 7.30 9.94
CA LEU A 72 -3.83 8.60 9.28
C LEU A 72 -4.79 8.52 8.08
N TRP A 73 -4.88 7.34 7.47
CA TRP A 73 -5.73 7.12 6.30
C TRP A 73 -6.22 5.67 6.26
N LYS A 74 -7.45 5.48 5.78
CA LYS A 74 -8.08 4.18 5.57
C LYS A 74 -9.01 4.26 4.35
N SER A 75 -8.98 3.23 3.50
CA SER A 75 -9.92 3.09 2.39
C SER A 75 -11.26 2.48 2.85
N GLY A 76 -12.27 2.62 1.99
CA GLY A 76 -13.37 1.63 1.95
C GLY A 76 -12.90 0.27 1.44
N MET A 77 -13.83 -0.66 1.22
CA MET A 77 -13.52 -1.91 0.52
C MET A 77 -13.14 -1.60 -0.92
N VAL A 78 -12.04 -2.18 -1.40
CA VAL A 78 -11.58 -2.10 -2.79
C VAL A 78 -11.66 -3.49 -3.41
N GLN A 79 -12.27 -3.58 -4.58
CA GLN A 79 -12.50 -4.82 -5.30
C GLN A 79 -11.54 -4.94 -6.49
N GLY A 80 -11.25 -6.16 -6.93
CA GLY A 80 -10.61 -6.39 -8.22
C GLY A 80 -11.38 -5.70 -9.35
N GLY A 81 -10.67 -4.92 -10.18
CA GLY A 81 -11.25 -4.12 -11.25
C GLY A 81 -11.72 -2.71 -10.84
N ASP A 82 -11.75 -2.38 -9.55
CA ASP A 82 -12.02 -1.00 -9.11
C ASP A 82 -10.83 -0.09 -9.45
N ALA A 83 -11.12 1.17 -9.83
CA ALA A 83 -10.09 2.17 -10.06
C ALA A 83 -9.24 2.40 -8.79
N ALA A 84 -7.93 2.60 -8.99
CA ALA A 84 -7.02 2.86 -7.89
C ALA A 84 -7.43 4.10 -7.06
N ILE A 85 -7.31 4.00 -5.74
CA ILE A 85 -7.66 5.06 -4.81
C ILE A 85 -6.40 5.86 -4.45
N PRO A 86 -6.41 7.20 -4.62
CA PRO A 86 -5.27 8.03 -4.24
C PRO A 86 -5.09 8.09 -2.72
N VAL A 87 -3.85 8.02 -2.28
CA VAL A 87 -3.42 8.17 -0.90
C VAL A 87 -2.57 9.42 -0.78
N HIS A 88 -2.88 10.25 0.20
CA HIS A 88 -2.06 11.38 0.61
C HIS A 88 -2.13 11.50 2.13
N VAL A 89 -0.99 11.43 2.82
CA VAL A 89 -0.89 11.61 4.26
C VAL A 89 0.24 12.56 4.64
N ASP A 90 -0.02 13.43 5.61
CA ASP A 90 0.98 14.31 6.23
C ASP A 90 1.86 13.51 7.19
N LEU A 91 3.18 13.59 7.01
CA LEU A 91 4.19 12.91 7.81
C LEU A 91 5.02 13.86 8.68
N THR A 92 4.62 15.13 8.77
CA THR A 92 5.33 16.14 9.56
C THR A 92 5.48 15.68 11.01
N GLY A 93 6.74 15.59 11.46
CA GLY A 93 7.08 15.15 12.81
C GLY A 93 6.95 13.63 13.06
N ARG A 94 6.60 12.84 12.04
CA ARG A 94 6.49 11.38 12.15
C ARG A 94 7.84 10.69 12.00
N LYS A 95 7.97 9.49 12.57
CA LYS A 95 9.22 8.70 12.53
C LYS A 95 9.07 7.40 11.76
N THR A 96 7.89 6.81 11.82
CA THR A 96 7.58 5.52 11.22
C THR A 96 6.30 5.62 10.40
N VAL A 97 6.25 4.87 9.31
CA VAL A 97 5.04 4.65 8.52
C VAL A 97 4.82 3.15 8.39
N ARG A 98 3.56 2.72 8.54
CA ARG A 98 3.15 1.34 8.35
C ARG A 98 2.03 1.28 7.31
N LEU A 99 2.31 0.59 6.21
CA LEU A 99 1.38 0.34 5.11
C LEU A 99 0.72 -1.01 5.37
N VAL A 100 -0.61 -1.04 5.40
CA VAL A 100 -1.39 -2.22 5.78
C VAL A 100 -2.42 -2.54 4.72
N VAL A 101 -2.52 -3.81 4.38
CA VAL A 101 -3.61 -4.38 3.59
C VAL A 101 -4.30 -5.44 4.45
N GLU A 102 -5.62 -5.30 4.59
CA GLU A 102 -6.47 -6.29 5.27
C GLU A 102 -7.39 -6.93 4.23
N PRO A 103 -7.44 -8.27 4.15
CA PRO A 103 -8.37 -8.97 3.28
C PRO A 103 -9.82 -8.81 3.78
N HIS A 104 -10.79 -8.98 2.89
CA HIS A 104 -12.19 -9.17 3.30
C HIS A 104 -12.46 -10.61 3.77
N SER A 105 -11.75 -11.60 3.22
CA SER A 105 -11.88 -13.02 3.54
C SER A 105 -10.54 -13.76 3.46
N GLU A 106 -10.45 -14.95 4.05
CA GLU A 106 -9.24 -15.80 3.98
C GLU A 106 -8.82 -16.16 2.53
N TYR A 107 -9.75 -16.14 1.57
CA TYR A 107 -9.41 -16.35 0.16
C TYR A 107 -8.64 -15.16 -0.41
N ASP A 108 -8.96 -13.93 0.02
CA ASP A 108 -8.33 -12.71 -0.47
C ASP A 108 -6.86 -12.60 -0.02
N ASP A 109 -6.44 -13.36 1.00
CA ASP A 109 -5.03 -13.44 1.45
C ASP A 109 -4.09 -14.03 0.41
N LEU A 110 -4.62 -14.85 -0.50
CA LEU A 110 -3.85 -15.45 -1.60
C LEU A 110 -3.62 -14.47 -2.76
N LEU A 111 -4.29 -13.32 -2.74
CA LEU A 111 -4.32 -12.37 -3.84
C LEU A 111 -3.31 -11.24 -3.62
N LEU A 112 -3.17 -10.37 -4.62
CA LEU A 112 -2.13 -9.35 -4.64
C LEU A 112 -2.71 -7.93 -4.63
N ALA A 113 -2.02 -7.06 -3.91
CA ALA A 113 -2.38 -5.67 -3.72
C ALA A 113 -1.20 -4.77 -4.07
N ASP A 114 -1.49 -3.64 -4.70
CA ASP A 114 -0.49 -2.68 -5.12
C ASP A 114 -0.58 -1.37 -4.33
N TRP A 115 0.61 -0.87 -3.96
CA TRP A 115 0.87 0.53 -3.63
C TRP A 115 1.62 1.14 -4.82
N ALA A 116 0.90 1.62 -5.82
CA ALA A 116 1.43 2.21 -7.03
C ALA A 116 1.91 3.66 -6.82
N GLU A 117 2.97 4.06 -7.54
CA GLU A 117 3.64 5.37 -7.41
C GLU A 117 3.97 5.73 -5.94
N SER A 118 4.25 4.71 -5.13
CA SER A 118 4.47 4.79 -3.70
C SER A 118 5.75 5.56 -3.39
N LYS A 119 5.61 6.75 -2.79
CA LYS A 119 6.73 7.66 -2.53
C LYS A 119 6.59 8.46 -1.26
N PHE A 120 7.73 8.73 -0.64
CA PHE A 120 7.87 9.70 0.44
C PHE A 120 8.46 11.00 -0.09
N ARG A 121 7.91 12.14 0.32
CA ARG A 121 8.53 13.45 0.08
C ARG A 121 9.28 13.85 1.33
N CYS A 122 10.60 13.92 1.23
CA CYS A 122 11.47 14.26 2.34
C CYS A 122 12.39 15.42 1.98
N ALA A 123 12.85 16.14 3.01
CA ALA A 123 13.85 17.18 2.88
C ALA A 123 15.27 16.59 2.67
#